data_AF-A0A960MKY0-F1
#
_entry.id   AF-A0A960MKY0-F1
#
_cell.length_a   1.000
_cell.length_b   1.000
_cell.length_c   1.000
_cell.angle_alpha   90.00
_cell.angle_beta   90.00
_cell.angle_gamma   90.00
#
_symmetry.space_group_name_H-M   'P 1'
#
loop_
_entity.id
_entity.type
_entity.pdbx_description
1 polymer ?
#
loop_
_entity_poly.entity_id
_entity_poly.type
_entity_poly.pdbx_seq_one_letter_code
_entity_poly.pdbx_strand_id
1 'polypeptide(L)'
;MTYELLDSGQEQKLERFGDHLLIRPCPQALWSPKKPKLWKTAHSTFTRGKPWKGIPKSWNLIYQSLCFKIVPTDFGHLGLFPEHAEHWEWMDSKLKPKSEVLNLFAYSGAATLHLAKKGHAVCHLDASKGMIDWARENAALNQLEKAPIRWIVDDAIKFLRREVKRKKTYDAVLLDPPSFGRGAQGQVFKIERDLPLLLALCKEVLKPNPAFVLLTCH
;
A
#
# COMPACT_ATOMS: atom_id res chain seq x y z
N MET A 1 15.20 -3.38 13.77
CA MET A 1 14.78 -4.71 13.28
C MET A 1 13.56 -4.53 12.38
N THR A 2 13.47 -5.28 11.28
CA THR A 2 12.48 -5.10 10.20
C THR A 2 11.20 -5.90 10.45
N TYR A 3 10.34 -6.00 9.44
CA TYR A 3 9.27 -6.98 9.40
C TYR A 3 9.80 -8.42 9.24
N GLU A 4 9.11 -9.39 9.82
CA GLU A 4 9.36 -10.83 9.64
C GLU A 4 8.07 -11.65 9.85
N LEU A 5 7.81 -12.64 9.00
CA LEU A 5 6.83 -13.70 9.28
C LEU A 5 7.52 -14.82 10.08
N LEU A 6 7.18 -14.97 11.35
CA LEU A 6 7.90 -15.87 12.27
C LEU A 6 7.39 -17.31 12.22
N ASP A 7 6.07 -17.45 12.15
CA ASP A 7 5.34 -18.73 12.07
C ASP A 7 3.90 -18.48 11.56
N SER A 8 3.24 -19.54 11.12
CA SER A 8 1.83 -19.50 10.72
C SER A 8 1.18 -20.87 10.90
N GLY A 9 -0.13 -20.89 11.02
CA GLY A 9 -0.91 -22.11 11.18
C GLY A 9 -2.20 -21.84 11.94
N GLN A 10 -3.12 -22.80 11.93
CA GLN A 10 -4.43 -22.70 12.58
C GLN A 10 -5.15 -21.37 12.23
N GLU A 11 -5.16 -21.02 10.95
CA GLU A 11 -5.81 -19.82 10.40
C GLU A 11 -5.23 -18.48 10.93
N GLN A 12 -4.00 -18.51 11.46
CA GLN A 12 -3.32 -17.35 12.01
C GLN A 12 -1.89 -17.24 11.48
N LYS A 13 -1.32 -16.05 11.62
CA LYS A 13 0.09 -15.76 11.39
C LYS A 13 0.66 -14.97 12.56
N LEU A 14 1.89 -15.30 12.92
CA LEU A 14 2.69 -14.61 13.91
C LEU A 14 3.76 -13.78 13.18
N GLU A 15 3.67 -12.47 13.30
CA GLU A 15 4.52 -11.52 12.58
C GLU A 15 5.25 -10.62 13.56
N ARG A 16 6.47 -10.21 13.18
CA ARG A 16 7.22 -9.16 13.83
C ARG A 16 7.08 -7.88 13.02
N PHE A 17 6.72 -6.79 13.68
CA PHE A 17 6.77 -5.44 13.13
C PHE A 17 7.65 -4.57 14.03
N GLY A 18 8.96 -4.61 13.82
CA GLY A 18 9.93 -3.98 14.71
C GLY A 18 10.02 -4.74 16.03
N ASP A 19 9.79 -4.06 17.15
CA ASP A 19 9.83 -4.67 18.47
C ASP A 19 8.48 -5.32 18.87
N HIS A 20 7.48 -5.30 17.98
CA HIS A 20 6.15 -5.80 18.28
C HIS A 20 5.87 -7.14 17.59
N LEU A 21 5.57 -8.17 18.40
CA LEU A 21 5.10 -9.47 17.96
C LEU A 21 3.58 -9.49 17.95
N LEU A 22 3.00 -9.74 16.78
CA LEU A 22 1.57 -9.62 16.54
C LEU A 22 1.02 -10.91 15.96
N ILE A 23 -0.09 -11.40 16.52
CA ILE A 23 -0.88 -12.47 15.92
C ILE A 23 -2.01 -11.83 15.12
N ARG A 24 -2.13 -12.20 13.84
CA ARG A 24 -3.22 -11.76 12.95
C ARG A 24 -3.87 -12.95 12.24
N PRO A 25 -5.14 -12.83 11.83
CA PRO A 25 -5.79 -13.83 11.00
C PRO A 25 -5.05 -14.06 9.67
N CYS A 26 -4.97 -15.32 9.28
CA CYS A 26 -4.51 -15.80 7.97
C CYS A 26 -5.30 -17.07 7.62
N PRO A 27 -6.55 -16.95 7.11
CA PRO A 27 -7.46 -18.09 6.93
C PRO A 27 -6.89 -19.22 6.06
N GLN A 28 -5.95 -18.92 5.18
CA GLN A 28 -5.31 -19.89 4.30
C GLN A 28 -4.23 -20.73 5.02
N ALA A 29 -3.77 -20.33 6.21
CA ALA A 29 -2.76 -21.04 6.99
C ALA A 29 -3.37 -22.22 7.78
N LEU A 30 -3.87 -23.23 7.06
CA LEU A 30 -4.59 -24.39 7.64
C LEU A 30 -3.67 -25.39 8.35
N TRP A 31 -2.36 -25.32 8.13
CA TRP A 31 -1.37 -26.22 8.73
C TRP A 31 -1.17 -25.96 10.23
N SER A 32 -0.45 -26.87 10.89
CA SER A 32 -0.05 -26.68 12.29
C SER A 32 1.15 -25.73 12.41
N PRO A 33 1.15 -24.80 13.38
CA PRO A 33 2.30 -23.95 13.66
C PRO A 33 3.55 -24.77 13.99
N LYS A 34 4.70 -24.39 13.44
CA LYS A 34 5.97 -25.11 13.65
C LYS A 34 6.69 -24.69 14.92
N LYS A 35 6.38 -23.51 15.46
CA LYS A 35 7.05 -22.90 16.62
C LYS A 35 6.04 -22.53 17.71
N PRO A 36 5.22 -23.46 18.24
CA PRO A 36 4.10 -23.15 19.16
C PRO A 36 4.51 -22.38 20.42
N LYS A 37 5.75 -22.57 20.92
CA LYS A 37 6.26 -21.82 22.08
C LYS A 37 6.37 -20.31 21.81
N LEU A 38 6.68 -19.93 20.57
CA LEU A 38 6.88 -18.53 20.16
C LEU A 38 5.56 -17.74 20.17
N TRP A 39 4.42 -18.40 19.93
CA TRP A 39 3.11 -17.76 19.96
C TRP A 39 2.75 -17.20 21.34
N LYS A 40 3.27 -17.82 22.41
CA LYS A 40 3.07 -17.35 23.79
C LYS A 40 3.80 -16.03 24.09
N THR A 41 4.74 -15.61 23.24
CA THR A 41 5.48 -14.35 23.41
C THR A 41 4.89 -13.21 22.57
N ALA A 42 3.75 -13.42 21.92
CA ALA A 42 3.08 -12.36 21.17
C ALA A 42 2.67 -11.21 22.11
N HIS A 43 2.95 -9.98 21.70
CA HIS A 43 2.58 -8.78 22.44
C HIS A 43 1.10 -8.42 22.25
N SER A 44 0.53 -8.75 21.08
CA SER A 44 -0.88 -8.52 20.80
C SER A 44 -1.45 -9.53 19.82
N THR A 45 -2.77 -9.69 19.86
CA THR A 45 -3.55 -10.50 18.92
C THR A 45 -4.70 -9.65 18.38
N PHE A 46 -4.80 -9.57 17.05
CA PHE A 46 -5.94 -8.92 16.43
C PHE A 46 -7.20 -9.78 16.60
N THR A 47 -8.27 -9.16 17.07
CA THR A 47 -9.61 -9.75 17.06
C THR A 47 -10.58 -8.70 16.57
N ARG A 48 -11.31 -8.99 15.49
CA ARG A 48 -12.26 -8.05 14.89
C ARG A 48 -13.29 -7.59 15.92
N GLY A 49 -13.52 -6.28 15.98
CA GLY A 49 -14.43 -5.65 16.94
C GLY A 49 -13.86 -5.50 18.36
N LYS A 50 -12.60 -5.87 18.61
CA LYS A 50 -11.91 -5.61 19.87
C LYS A 50 -10.70 -4.70 19.64
N PRO A 51 -10.44 -3.76 20.55
CA PRO A 51 -9.25 -2.91 20.45
C PRO A 51 -7.98 -3.75 20.64
N TRP A 52 -6.91 -3.33 19.97
CA TRP A 52 -5.57 -3.85 20.22
C TRP A 52 -5.15 -3.57 21.66
N LYS A 53 -4.47 -4.55 22.29
CA LYS A 53 -3.98 -4.44 23.68
C LYS A 53 -2.48 -4.74 23.74
N GLY A 54 -1.77 -4.17 24.71
CA GLY A 54 -0.36 -4.48 24.97
C GLY A 54 0.64 -3.92 23.94
N ILE A 55 0.19 -3.01 23.06
CA ILE A 55 1.03 -2.34 22.05
C ILE A 55 0.71 -0.84 21.98
N PRO A 56 1.66 0.01 21.55
CA PRO A 56 1.43 1.44 21.41
C PRO A 56 0.41 1.75 20.30
N LYS A 57 -0.18 2.95 20.36
CA LYS A 57 -1.13 3.44 19.33
C LYS A 57 -0.51 3.56 17.95
N SER A 58 0.79 3.84 17.89
CA SER A 58 1.59 3.84 16.67
C SER A 58 3.07 3.75 17.01
N TRP A 59 3.87 3.26 16.08
CA TRP A 59 5.34 3.27 16.16
C TRP A 59 5.94 3.43 14.77
N ASN A 60 7.23 3.71 14.71
CA ASN A 60 7.96 3.79 13.44
C ASN A 60 8.64 2.46 13.15
N LEU A 61 8.52 1.99 11.92
CA LEU A 61 9.20 0.80 11.41
C LEU A 61 10.13 1.21 10.28
N ILE A 62 11.42 0.93 10.44
CA ILE A 62 12.36 1.00 9.33
C ILE A 62 12.26 -0.31 8.55
N TYR A 63 11.91 -0.21 7.28
CA TYR A 63 11.87 -1.33 6.36
C TYR A 63 12.65 -0.94 5.10
N GLN A 64 13.68 -1.74 4.78
CA GLN A 64 14.74 -1.35 3.85
C GLN A 64 15.35 0.01 4.24
N SER A 65 15.27 1.00 3.34
CA SER A 65 15.79 2.35 3.59
C SER A 65 14.70 3.37 3.94
N LEU A 66 13.46 2.94 4.14
CA LEU A 66 12.31 3.81 4.42
C LEU A 66 11.78 3.62 5.84
N CYS A 67 11.35 4.73 6.44
CA CYS A 67 10.69 4.75 7.73
C CYS A 67 9.17 4.88 7.54
N PHE A 68 8.40 3.98 8.12
CA PHE A 68 6.94 3.97 8.02
C PHE A 68 6.29 4.10 9.39
N LYS A 69 5.27 4.94 9.52
CA LYS A 69 4.39 4.95 10.67
C LYS A 69 3.48 3.73 10.59
N ILE A 70 3.56 2.88 11.60
CA ILE A 70 2.71 1.71 11.80
C ILE A 70 1.59 2.08 12.77
N VAL A 71 0.35 1.74 12.41
CA VAL A 71 -0.85 2.02 13.22
C VAL A 71 -1.72 0.76 13.27
N PRO A 72 -1.99 0.19 14.46
CA PRO A 72 -2.96 -0.90 14.60
C PRO A 72 -4.38 -0.39 14.33
N THR A 73 -4.92 -0.70 13.15
CA THR A 73 -6.28 -0.29 12.77
C THR A 73 -7.33 -1.27 13.30
N ASP A 74 -8.59 -0.83 13.39
CA ASP A 74 -9.73 -1.68 13.77
C ASP A 74 -10.02 -2.80 12.75
N PHE A 75 -9.43 -2.72 11.56
CA PHE A 75 -9.58 -3.69 10.48
C PHE A 75 -8.44 -4.73 10.42
N GLY A 76 -7.41 -4.59 11.27
CA GLY A 76 -6.28 -5.54 11.33
C GLY A 76 -5.11 -5.19 10.40
N HIS A 77 -5.26 -4.15 9.57
CA HIS A 77 -4.16 -3.59 8.78
C HIS A 77 -3.27 -2.72 9.66
N LEU A 78 -2.01 -2.63 9.29
CA LEU A 78 -0.97 -1.95 10.08
C LEU A 78 -0.40 -0.70 9.38
N GLY A 79 -0.82 -0.41 8.15
CA GLY A 79 -0.27 0.71 7.36
C GLY A 79 0.91 0.34 6.48
N LEU A 80 1.31 -0.92 6.42
CA LEU A 80 2.34 -1.41 5.52
C LEU A 80 2.03 -2.86 5.15
N PHE A 81 2.25 -3.19 3.89
CA PHE A 81 2.20 -4.55 3.33
C PHE A 81 3.61 -4.90 2.83
N PRO A 82 4.49 -5.42 3.71
CA PRO A 82 5.90 -5.65 3.41
C PRO A 82 6.13 -6.64 2.26
N GLU A 83 5.16 -7.51 1.95
CA GLU A 83 5.19 -8.43 0.82
C GLU A 83 5.30 -7.72 -0.54
N HIS A 84 4.90 -6.44 -0.65
CA HIS A 84 5.06 -5.67 -1.89
C HIS A 84 6.46 -5.08 -2.08
N ALA A 85 7.39 -5.27 -1.15
CA ALA A 85 8.73 -4.71 -1.22
C ALA A 85 9.47 -5.06 -2.50
N GLU A 86 9.36 -6.32 -2.93
CA GLU A 86 9.97 -6.82 -4.18
C GLU A 86 9.41 -6.08 -5.41
N HIS A 87 8.12 -5.69 -5.38
CA HIS A 87 7.54 -4.88 -6.44
C HIS A 87 8.11 -3.46 -6.47
N TRP A 88 8.45 -2.87 -5.32
CA TRP A 88 9.03 -1.52 -5.29
C TRP A 88 10.39 -1.49 -5.99
N GLU A 89 11.25 -2.45 -5.68
CA GLU A 89 12.56 -2.61 -6.30
C GLU A 89 12.46 -2.96 -7.79
N TRP A 90 11.52 -3.87 -8.13
CA TRP A 90 11.26 -4.21 -9.52
C TRP A 90 10.80 -2.98 -10.33
N MET A 91 9.86 -2.18 -9.82
CA MET A 91 9.39 -0.96 -10.49
C MET A 91 10.54 0.02 -10.73
N ASP A 92 11.37 0.29 -9.71
CA ASP A 92 12.57 1.14 -9.83
C ASP A 92 13.49 0.65 -10.97
N SER A 93 13.74 -0.67 -11.02
CA SER A 93 14.60 -1.27 -12.06
C SER A 93 14.10 -1.10 -13.50
N LYS A 94 12.79 -0.86 -13.70
CA LYS A 94 12.17 -0.70 -15.03
C LYS A 94 12.09 0.74 -15.48
N LEU A 95 12.26 1.70 -14.57
CA LEU A 95 12.07 3.12 -14.85
C LEU A 95 13.36 3.77 -15.34
N LYS A 96 13.21 4.71 -16.27
CA LYS A 96 14.29 5.63 -16.62
C LYS A 96 14.40 6.73 -15.57
N PRO A 97 15.56 7.39 -15.40
CA PRO A 97 15.69 8.52 -14.50
C PRO A 97 14.59 9.57 -14.69
N LYS A 98 14.01 10.06 -13.58
CA LYS A 98 12.95 11.07 -13.58
C LYS A 98 11.64 10.67 -14.31
N SER A 99 11.36 9.38 -14.43
CA SER A 99 10.04 8.89 -14.90
C SER A 99 8.87 9.42 -14.05
N GLU A 100 7.71 9.58 -14.68
CA GLU A 100 6.44 9.93 -14.03
C GLU A 100 5.57 8.67 -13.85
N VAL A 101 5.22 8.34 -12.61
CA VAL A 101 4.45 7.14 -12.26
C VAL A 101 3.09 7.52 -11.68
N LEU A 102 2.03 6.88 -12.14
CA LEU A 102 0.71 6.96 -11.53
C LEU A 102 0.52 5.79 -10.57
N ASN A 103 0.26 6.08 -9.29
CA ASN A 103 -0.07 5.09 -8.27
C ASN A 103 -1.54 5.25 -7.83
N LEU A 104 -2.38 4.30 -8.20
CA LEU A 104 -3.81 4.26 -7.90
C LEU A 104 -4.09 3.33 -6.72
N PHE A 105 -5.03 3.71 -5.85
CA PHE A 105 -5.32 2.99 -4.59
C PHE A 105 -4.07 2.92 -3.70
N ALA A 106 -3.37 4.05 -3.62
CA ALA A 106 -1.99 4.12 -3.17
C ALA A 106 -1.80 3.95 -1.66
N TYR A 107 -2.88 3.89 -0.88
CA TYR A 107 -2.89 3.60 0.55
C TYR A 107 -1.93 4.51 1.34
N SER A 108 -1.16 3.97 2.29
CA SER A 108 -0.17 4.69 3.10
C SER A 108 1.10 5.08 2.33
N GLY A 109 1.17 4.82 1.02
CA GLY A 109 2.17 5.40 0.12
C GLY A 109 3.51 4.67 0.02
N ALA A 110 3.66 3.42 0.46
CA ALA A 110 4.96 2.74 0.47
C ALA A 110 5.68 2.74 -0.90
N ALA A 111 4.98 2.34 -1.97
CA ALA A 111 5.49 2.41 -3.34
C ALA A 111 5.80 3.85 -3.79
N THR A 112 4.92 4.80 -3.43
CA THR A 112 5.12 6.23 -3.72
C THR A 112 6.42 6.74 -3.12
N LEU A 113 6.69 6.43 -1.85
CA LEU A 113 7.88 6.91 -1.16
C LEU A 113 9.16 6.25 -1.69
N HIS A 114 9.11 4.96 -2.01
CA HIS A 114 10.23 4.28 -2.65
C HIS A 114 10.62 4.97 -3.97
N LEU A 115 9.66 5.15 -4.87
CA LEU A 115 9.91 5.76 -6.18
C LEU A 115 10.31 7.24 -6.07
N ALA A 116 9.68 8.00 -5.16
CA ALA A 116 10.02 9.40 -4.92
C ALA A 116 11.45 9.56 -4.36
N LYS A 117 11.87 8.66 -3.46
CA LYS A 117 13.25 8.64 -2.93
C LYS A 117 14.29 8.37 -4.02
N LYS A 118 13.92 7.65 -5.07
CA LYS A 118 14.74 7.38 -6.26
C LYS A 118 14.72 8.53 -7.28
N GLY A 119 13.98 9.60 -7.01
CA GLY A 119 13.91 10.81 -7.85
C GLY A 119 12.86 10.75 -8.96
N HIS A 120 11.94 9.79 -8.92
CA HIS A 120 10.79 9.75 -9.82
C HIS A 120 9.68 10.67 -9.35
N ALA A 121 8.92 11.22 -10.30
CA ALA A 121 7.69 11.94 -10.00
C ALA A 121 6.55 10.95 -9.83
N VAL A 122 5.75 11.09 -8.78
CA VAL A 122 4.67 10.15 -8.48
C VAL A 122 3.35 10.89 -8.31
N CYS A 123 2.34 10.52 -9.09
CA CYS A 123 0.96 10.91 -8.83
C CYS A 123 0.35 9.86 -7.89
N HIS A 124 0.21 10.21 -6.62
CA HIS A 124 -0.36 9.35 -5.58
C HIS A 124 -1.86 9.63 -5.48
N LEU A 125 -2.68 8.61 -5.73
CA LEU A 125 -4.13 8.71 -5.66
C LEU A 125 -4.71 7.69 -4.68
N ASP A 126 -5.54 8.19 -3.76
CA ASP A 126 -6.38 7.38 -2.90
C ASP A 126 -7.73 8.10 -2.69
N ALA A 127 -8.82 7.35 -2.50
CA ALA A 127 -10.12 7.93 -2.23
C ALA A 127 -10.24 8.44 -0.77
N SER A 128 -9.44 7.89 0.13
CA SER A 128 -9.45 8.21 1.55
C SER A 128 -8.49 9.36 1.87
N LYS A 129 -9.05 10.50 2.30
CA LYS A 129 -8.25 11.62 2.81
C LYS A 129 -7.32 11.17 3.95
N GLY A 130 -7.80 10.29 4.84
CA GLY A 130 -7.00 9.77 5.94
C GLY A 130 -5.79 8.93 5.48
N MET A 131 -5.93 8.18 4.39
CA MET A 131 -4.79 7.43 3.83
C MET A 131 -3.76 8.36 3.19
N ILE A 132 -4.21 9.41 2.49
CA ILE A 132 -3.29 10.42 1.94
C ILE A 132 -2.57 11.19 3.05
N ASP A 133 -3.28 11.56 4.12
CA ASP A 133 -2.66 12.23 5.26
C ASP A 133 -1.61 11.32 5.92
N TRP A 134 -1.91 10.02 6.08
CA TRP A 134 -0.92 9.03 6.55
C TRP A 134 0.27 8.88 5.59
N ALA A 135 0.03 8.85 4.28
CA ALA A 135 1.10 8.80 3.28
C ALA A 135 2.00 10.05 3.31
N ARG A 136 1.44 11.23 3.60
CA ARG A 136 2.20 12.47 3.81
C ARG A 136 3.02 12.44 5.10
N GLU A 137 2.48 11.90 6.19
CA GLU A 137 3.25 11.67 7.41
C GLU A 137 4.44 10.73 7.14
N ASN A 138 4.21 9.65 6.40
CA ASN A 138 5.29 8.76 5.96
C ASN A 138 6.30 9.50 5.05
N ALA A 139 5.86 10.40 4.17
CA ALA A 139 6.78 11.23 3.38
C ALA A 139 7.66 12.11 4.26
N ALA A 140 7.09 12.74 5.29
CA ALA A 140 7.84 13.57 6.25
C ALA A 140 8.86 12.76 7.07
N LEU A 141 8.50 11.54 7.50
CA LEU A 141 9.43 10.62 8.16
C LEU A 141 10.66 10.27 7.31
N ASN A 142 10.57 10.45 5.98
CA ASN A 142 11.63 10.15 5.03
C ASN A 142 12.26 11.39 4.39
N GLN A 143 11.92 12.60 4.85
CA GLN A 143 12.41 13.87 4.29
C GLN A 143 12.03 14.04 2.80
N LEU A 144 10.86 13.53 2.41
CA LEU A 144 10.33 13.55 1.05
C LEU A 144 9.23 14.60 0.85
N GLU A 145 9.07 15.57 1.74
CA GLU A 145 8.03 16.61 1.65
C GLU A 145 8.19 17.49 0.40
N LYS A 146 9.43 17.67 -0.05
CA LYS A 146 9.78 18.41 -1.27
C LYS A 146 9.97 17.52 -2.50
N ALA A 147 9.79 16.20 -2.36
CA ALA A 147 9.87 15.29 -3.49
C ALA A 147 8.70 15.55 -4.47
N PRO A 148 8.86 15.22 -5.77
CA PRO A 148 7.84 15.48 -6.78
C PRO A 148 6.63 14.53 -6.68
N ILE A 149 5.87 14.64 -5.59
CA ILE A 149 4.68 13.83 -5.31
C ILE A 149 3.42 14.69 -5.45
N ARG A 150 2.55 14.32 -6.40
CA ARG A 150 1.22 14.92 -6.57
C ARG A 150 0.19 14.08 -5.81
N TRP A 151 -0.31 14.61 -4.70
CA TRP A 151 -1.29 13.96 -3.83
C TRP A 151 -2.73 14.24 -4.27
N ILE A 152 -3.52 13.20 -4.55
CA ILE A 152 -4.88 13.33 -5.09
C ILE A 152 -5.89 12.53 -4.26
N VAL A 153 -6.80 13.23 -3.57
CA VAL A 153 -7.98 12.63 -2.93
C VAL A 153 -9.12 12.55 -3.95
N ASP A 154 -9.33 11.42 -4.60
CA ASP A 154 -10.49 11.23 -5.49
C ASP A 154 -10.79 9.76 -5.79
N ASP A 155 -11.93 9.51 -6.44
CA ASP A 155 -12.23 8.25 -7.10
C ASP A 155 -11.29 8.01 -8.32
N ALA A 156 -10.75 6.81 -8.44
CA ALA A 156 -9.75 6.47 -9.46
C ALA A 156 -10.30 6.61 -10.89
N ILE A 157 -11.53 6.14 -11.16
CA ILE A 157 -12.14 6.20 -12.49
C ILE A 157 -12.46 7.65 -12.87
N LYS A 158 -13.05 8.43 -11.95
CA LYS A 158 -13.31 9.85 -12.15
C LYS A 158 -12.03 10.63 -12.39
N PHE A 159 -10.97 10.33 -11.64
CA PHE A 159 -9.66 10.94 -11.84
C PHE A 159 -9.10 10.62 -13.23
N LEU A 160 -9.05 9.35 -13.61
CA LEU A 160 -8.52 8.94 -14.91
C LEU A 160 -9.28 9.61 -16.06
N ARG A 161 -10.62 9.66 -16.02
CA ARG A 161 -11.40 10.38 -17.04
C ARG A 161 -10.97 11.84 -17.22
N ARG A 162 -10.59 12.52 -16.13
CA ARG A 162 -10.09 13.90 -16.20
C ARG A 162 -8.66 13.97 -16.74
N GLU A 163 -7.78 13.03 -16.37
CA GLU A 163 -6.43 12.98 -16.93
C GLU A 163 -6.47 12.67 -18.44
N VAL A 164 -7.35 11.77 -18.89
CA VAL A 164 -7.62 11.52 -20.32
C VAL A 164 -8.09 12.80 -21.02
N LYS A 165 -9.06 13.53 -20.46
CA LYS A 165 -9.52 14.82 -21.01
C LYS A 165 -8.39 15.85 -21.10
N ARG A 166 -7.46 15.83 -20.14
CA ARG A 166 -6.28 16.71 -20.08
C ARG A 166 -5.13 16.23 -20.97
N LYS A 167 -5.25 15.05 -21.60
CA LYS A 167 -4.17 14.38 -22.35
C LYS A 167 -2.91 14.19 -21.50
N LYS A 168 -3.07 13.96 -20.19
CA LYS A 168 -1.93 13.65 -19.31
C LYS A 168 -1.53 12.20 -19.49
N THR A 169 -0.23 11.95 -19.61
CA THR A 169 0.34 10.61 -19.78
C THR A 169 1.43 10.32 -18.75
N TYR A 170 1.61 9.05 -18.40
CA TYR A 170 2.58 8.54 -17.43
C TYR A 170 3.51 7.52 -18.07
N ASP A 171 4.74 7.41 -17.54
CA ASP A 171 5.71 6.38 -17.94
C ASP A 171 5.31 4.99 -17.43
N ALA A 172 4.61 4.92 -16.29
CA ALA A 172 4.12 3.67 -15.73
C ALA A 172 2.88 3.88 -14.85
N VAL A 173 2.12 2.80 -14.65
CA VAL A 173 0.94 2.77 -13.76
C VAL A 173 1.05 1.60 -12.78
N LEU A 174 0.88 1.87 -11.50
CA LEU A 174 0.62 0.91 -10.43
C LEU A 174 -0.84 1.07 -9.99
N LEU A 175 -1.53 -0.04 -9.78
CA LEU A 175 -2.87 -0.06 -9.23
C LEU A 175 -3.06 -1.26 -8.31
N ASP A 176 -3.63 -1.00 -7.13
CA ASP A 176 -4.00 -2.03 -6.13
C ASP A 176 -5.50 -1.94 -5.78
N PRO A 177 -6.42 -2.13 -6.75
CA PRO A 177 -7.84 -1.98 -6.52
C PRO A 177 -8.35 -3.01 -5.48
N PRO A 178 -9.15 -2.58 -4.48
CA PRO A 178 -9.77 -3.52 -3.54
C PRO A 178 -10.91 -4.29 -4.21
N SER A 179 -11.25 -5.46 -3.67
CA SER A 179 -12.43 -6.22 -4.10
C SER A 179 -13.72 -5.37 -4.05
N PHE A 180 -13.87 -4.55 -3.00
CA PHE A 180 -14.94 -3.57 -2.84
C PHE A 180 -14.39 -2.28 -2.21
N GLY A 181 -14.81 -1.12 -2.72
CA GLY A 181 -14.36 0.16 -2.20
C GLY A 181 -15.40 1.27 -2.38
N ARG A 182 -15.14 2.41 -1.73
CA ARG A 182 -15.90 3.64 -1.93
C ARG A 182 -14.96 4.77 -2.35
N GLY A 183 -15.33 5.48 -3.41
CA GLY A 183 -14.68 6.70 -3.86
C GLY A 183 -14.90 7.86 -2.88
N ALA A 184 -14.17 8.95 -3.08
CA ALA A 184 -14.14 10.10 -2.18
C ALA A 184 -15.52 10.78 -1.97
N GLN A 185 -16.48 10.57 -2.87
CA GLN A 185 -17.86 11.09 -2.78
C GLN A 185 -18.89 9.96 -2.65
N GLY A 186 -18.47 8.78 -2.19
CA GLY A 186 -19.34 7.63 -1.96
C GLY A 186 -19.61 6.75 -3.18
N GLN A 187 -18.93 6.98 -4.31
CA GLN A 187 -19.01 6.13 -5.50
C GLN A 187 -18.66 4.69 -5.13
N VAL A 188 -19.44 3.71 -5.55
CA VAL A 188 -19.15 2.30 -5.25
C VAL A 188 -18.22 1.74 -6.32
N PHE A 189 -17.08 1.18 -5.88
CA PHE A 189 -16.18 0.39 -6.72
C PHE A 189 -16.33 -1.09 -6.39
N LYS A 190 -16.47 -1.93 -7.43
CA LYS A 190 -16.45 -3.39 -7.35
C LYS A 190 -15.51 -3.93 -8.41
N ILE A 191 -14.49 -4.69 -8.02
CA ILE A 191 -13.45 -5.13 -8.95
C ILE A 191 -14.02 -5.94 -10.13
N GLU A 192 -14.96 -6.85 -9.87
CA GLU A 192 -15.62 -7.70 -10.87
C GLU A 192 -16.35 -6.89 -11.97
N ARG A 193 -16.86 -5.71 -11.62
CA ARG A 193 -17.61 -4.84 -12.53
C ARG A 193 -16.71 -3.80 -13.19
N ASP A 194 -15.83 -3.19 -12.41
CA ASP A 194 -15.19 -1.92 -12.77
C ASP A 194 -13.76 -2.09 -13.29
N LEU A 195 -13.11 -3.24 -13.05
CA LEU A 195 -11.73 -3.47 -13.48
C LEU A 195 -11.53 -3.33 -15.00
N PRO A 196 -12.41 -3.83 -15.90
CA PRO A 196 -12.23 -3.63 -17.35
C PRO A 196 -12.20 -2.15 -17.74
N LEU A 197 -13.10 -1.33 -17.18
CA LEU A 197 -13.14 0.10 -17.43
C LEU A 197 -11.92 0.82 -16.85
N LEU A 198 -11.50 0.44 -15.64
CA LEU A 198 -10.31 0.97 -15.00
C LEU A 198 -9.07 0.75 -15.88
N LEU A 199 -8.86 -0.48 -16.37
CA LEU A 199 -7.73 -0.83 -17.22
C LEU A 199 -7.79 -0.13 -18.59
N ALA A 200 -8.98 0.00 -19.19
CA ALA A 200 -9.16 0.74 -20.43
C ALA A 200 -8.75 2.21 -20.26
N LEU A 201 -9.13 2.85 -19.14
CA LEU A 201 -8.74 4.22 -18.84
C LEU A 201 -7.25 4.35 -18.50
N CYS A 202 -6.65 3.37 -17.82
CA CYS A 202 -5.21 3.33 -17.60
C CYS A 202 -4.45 3.34 -18.93
N LYS A 203 -4.90 2.56 -19.92
CA LYS A 203 -4.30 2.54 -21.26
C LYS A 203 -4.25 3.92 -21.92
N GLU A 204 -5.31 4.70 -21.79
CA GLU A 204 -5.43 6.05 -22.37
C GLU A 204 -4.51 7.10 -21.71
N VAL A 205 -3.99 6.83 -20.51
CA VAL A 205 -3.05 7.72 -19.80
C VAL A 205 -1.62 7.19 -19.79
N LEU A 206 -1.30 6.15 -20.56
CA LEU A 206 0.07 5.69 -20.73
C LEU A 206 0.75 6.43 -21.88
N LYS A 207 2.06 6.67 -21.73
CA LYS A 207 2.90 7.05 -22.88
C LYS A 207 2.95 5.90 -23.90
N PRO A 208 3.32 6.15 -25.18
CA PRO A 208 3.38 5.11 -26.21
C PRO A 208 4.29 3.91 -25.87
N ASN A 209 5.36 4.13 -25.10
CA ASN A 209 6.28 3.09 -24.65
C ASN A 209 6.35 3.10 -23.12
N PRO A 210 5.32 2.59 -22.41
CA PRO A 210 5.32 2.60 -20.96
C PRO A 210 6.31 1.57 -20.43
N ALA A 211 6.93 1.86 -19.28
CA ALA A 211 7.84 0.94 -18.62
C ALA A 211 7.09 -0.29 -18.07
N PHE A 212 5.91 -0.08 -17.47
CA PHE A 212 5.04 -1.16 -17.00
C PHE A 212 3.61 -0.68 -16.71
N VAL A 213 2.71 -1.67 -16.62
CA VAL A 213 1.47 -1.60 -15.84
C VAL A 213 1.54 -2.72 -14.80
N LEU A 214 1.44 -2.39 -13.52
CA LEU A 214 1.45 -3.35 -12.43
C LEU A 214 0.08 -3.32 -11.73
N LEU A 215 -0.67 -4.41 -11.85
CA LEU A 215 -1.92 -4.65 -11.15
C LEU A 215 -1.66 -5.65 -10.02
N THR A 216 -1.95 -5.25 -8.79
CA THR A 216 -2.02 -6.14 -7.62
C THR A 216 -3.46 -6.26 -7.15
N CYS A 217 -3.85 -7.44 -6.69
CA CYS A 217 -5.20 -7.71 -6.18
C CYS A 217 -5.09 -8.60 -4.94
N HIS A 218 -5.98 -8.36 -3.97
CA HIS A 218 -6.04 -9.06 -2.68
C HIS A 218 -7.47 -9.47 -2.32
#